data_AF-A0A357CEA9-F1
#
_entry.id   AF-A0A357CEA9-F1
#
_cell.length_a   1.000
_cell.length_b   1.000
_cell.length_c   1.000
_cell.angle_alpha   90.00
_cell.angle_beta   90.00
_cell.angle_gamma   90.00
#
_symmetry.space_group_name_H-M   'P 1'
#
loop_
_entity.id
_entity.type
_entity.pdbx_description
1 polymer ?
#
loop_
_entity_poly.entity_id
_entity_poly.type
_entity_poly.pdbx_seq_one_letter_code
_entity_poly.pdbx_strand_id
1 'polypeptide(L)'
;GEKITVIFINNAIYGMTGGQMAPTSLIGQKTTTSPFGRDPELAGYPIRISEMLATLTGAKYVVRTSVHNPVNVNKTKEAIRKAFECQLNGIGFSLVEVVSSCPTNWGMTPMEALKHVENKMIPYYPLGVYRSPEEDAKK
;
A
#
# COMPACT_ATOMS: atom_id res chain seq x y z
N GLY A 1 -20.69 6.38 2.69
CA GLY A 1 -19.86 5.54 1.81
C GLY A 1 -20.14 4.09 2.10
N GLU A 2 -19.56 3.20 1.30
CA GLU A 2 -19.68 1.75 1.39
C GLU A 2 -19.09 1.27 2.73
N LYS A 3 -19.78 0.37 3.44
CA LYS A 3 -19.32 -0.13 4.74
C LYS A 3 -18.38 -1.32 4.55
N ILE A 4 -17.27 -1.09 3.86
CA ILE A 4 -16.30 -2.13 3.48
C ILE A 4 -14.92 -1.70 3.95
N THR A 5 -14.24 -2.63 4.62
CA THR A 5 -12.81 -2.55 4.94
C THR A 5 -12.01 -3.31 3.89
N VAL A 6 -11.05 -2.64 3.27
CA VAL A 6 -10.10 -3.24 2.34
C VAL A 6 -8.70 -3.22 2.96
N ILE A 7 -8.05 -4.38 2.98
CA ILE A 7 -6.63 -4.52 3.30
C ILE A 7 -5.90 -4.75 1.97
N PHE A 8 -5.16 -3.74 1.53
CA PHE A 8 -4.44 -3.77 0.26
C PHE A 8 -2.97 -4.05 0.49
N ILE A 9 -2.50 -5.23 0.13
CA ILE A 9 -1.08 -5.61 0.29
C ILE A 9 -0.30 -5.09 -0.92
N ASN A 10 0.55 -4.09 -0.72
CA ASN A 10 1.39 -3.51 -1.76
C ASN A 10 2.83 -4.03 -1.67
N ASN A 11 3.17 -4.98 -2.53
CA ASN A 11 4.54 -5.45 -2.76
C ASN A 11 5.06 -5.04 -4.16
N ALA A 12 4.42 -4.07 -4.81
CA ALA A 12 4.83 -3.54 -6.11
C ALA A 12 4.88 -4.55 -7.28
N ILE A 13 4.26 -5.74 -7.16
CA ILE A 13 4.17 -6.75 -8.23
C ILE A 13 2.90 -7.60 -8.06
N TYR A 14 2.53 -8.36 -9.08
CA TYR A 14 1.54 -9.42 -8.92
C TYR A 14 2.19 -10.69 -8.36
N GLY A 15 2.33 -10.73 -7.03
CA GLY A 15 3.06 -11.78 -6.33
C GLY A 15 2.58 -13.22 -6.58
N MET A 16 1.28 -13.41 -6.85
CA MET A 16 0.69 -14.74 -7.11
C MET A 16 0.85 -15.22 -8.56
N THR A 17 1.30 -14.35 -9.47
CA THR A 17 1.47 -14.64 -10.91
C THR A 17 2.93 -14.77 -11.32
N GLY A 18 3.80 -15.06 -10.34
CA GLY A 18 5.25 -15.11 -10.56
C GLY A 18 5.90 -13.72 -10.68
N GLY A 19 5.29 -12.67 -10.13
CA GLY A 19 5.90 -11.35 -10.06
C GLY A 19 5.81 -10.54 -11.35
N GLN A 20 4.64 -10.53 -12.00
CA GLN A 20 4.35 -9.64 -13.13
C GLN A 20 4.29 -8.17 -12.67
N MET A 21 4.44 -7.24 -13.62
CA MET A 21 4.30 -5.81 -13.38
C MET A 21 2.90 -5.47 -12.85
N ALA A 22 2.87 -4.81 -11.70
CA ALA A 22 1.66 -4.23 -11.13
C ALA A 22 1.58 -2.73 -11.44
N PRO A 23 0.39 -2.11 -11.32
CA PRO A 23 0.25 -0.66 -11.34
C PRO A 23 1.08 0.06 -10.27
N THR A 24 1.49 -0.65 -9.21
CA THR A 24 2.34 -0.16 -8.12
C THR A 24 3.81 -0.53 -8.28
N SER A 25 4.24 -1.14 -9.40
CA SER A 25 5.67 -1.40 -9.64
C SER A 25 6.44 -0.09 -9.71
N LEU A 26 7.57 0.02 -9.00
CA LEU A 26 8.41 1.22 -9.01
C LEU A 26 9.06 1.44 -10.38
N ILE A 27 9.41 2.69 -10.68
CA ILE A 27 10.21 3.02 -11.87
C ILE A 27 11.53 2.24 -11.82
N GLY A 28 11.90 1.62 -12.95
CA GLY A 28 13.09 0.78 -13.07
C GLY A 28 12.98 -0.59 -12.39
N GLN A 29 11.89 -0.91 -11.69
CA GLN A 29 11.70 -2.23 -11.09
C GLN A 29 11.51 -3.29 -12.16
N LYS A 30 12.42 -4.26 -12.19
CA LYS A 30 12.33 -5.42 -13.09
C LYS A 30 11.27 -6.39 -12.58
N THR A 31 10.47 -6.89 -13.50
CA THR A 31 9.41 -7.87 -13.25
C THR A 31 9.40 -8.89 -14.40
N THR A 32 8.62 -9.97 -14.29
CA THR A 32 8.57 -10.99 -15.36
C THR A 32 8.02 -10.44 -16.68
N THR A 33 7.15 -9.43 -16.64
CA THR A 33 6.60 -8.76 -17.83
C THR A 33 7.27 -7.44 -18.17
N SER A 34 8.22 -6.98 -17.35
CA SER A 34 9.05 -5.79 -17.61
C SER A 34 10.53 -6.09 -17.29
N PRO A 35 11.22 -6.91 -18.11
CA PRO A 35 12.59 -7.37 -17.82
C PRO A 35 13.63 -6.24 -17.81
N PHE A 36 13.36 -5.14 -18.51
CA PHE A 36 14.20 -3.93 -18.53
C PHE A 36 13.83 -2.91 -17.44
N GLY A 37 12.82 -3.21 -16.62
CA GLY A 37 12.28 -2.29 -15.62
C GLY A 37 10.99 -1.60 -16.08
N ARG A 38 10.22 -1.03 -15.14
CA ARG A 38 9.10 -0.15 -15.48
C ARG A 38 9.63 1.16 -16.08
N ASP A 39 9.20 1.43 -17.30
CA ASP A 39 9.41 2.70 -17.98
C ASP A 39 8.16 3.58 -17.81
N PRO A 40 8.27 4.80 -17.24
CA PRO A 40 7.13 5.70 -17.08
C PRO A 40 6.53 6.19 -18.40
N GLU A 41 7.27 6.22 -19.50
CA GLU A 41 6.75 6.64 -20.81
C GLU A 41 5.88 5.55 -21.45
N LEU A 42 6.21 4.28 -21.21
CA LEU A 42 5.47 3.13 -21.77
C LEU A 42 4.33 2.65 -20.86
N ALA A 43 4.56 2.65 -19.54
CA ALA A 43 3.66 2.05 -18.57
C ALA A 43 3.03 3.07 -17.58
N GLY A 44 3.40 4.34 -17.69
CA GLY A 44 2.98 5.40 -16.77
C GLY A 44 3.72 5.40 -15.43
N TYR A 45 3.38 6.34 -14.56
CA TYR A 45 3.96 6.40 -13.20
C TYR A 45 3.29 5.40 -12.26
N PRO A 46 4.02 4.85 -11.27
CA PRO A 46 3.44 3.92 -10.29
C PRO A 46 2.28 4.58 -9.52
N ILE A 47 1.13 3.92 -9.47
CA ILE A 47 -0.09 4.47 -8.86
C ILE A 47 0.03 4.48 -7.35
N ARG A 48 -0.33 5.61 -6.74
CA ARG A 48 -0.40 5.81 -5.29
C ARG A 48 -1.83 5.62 -4.79
N ILE A 49 -2.14 4.38 -4.39
CA ILE A 49 -3.52 3.94 -4.12
C ILE A 49 -4.15 4.69 -2.95
N SER A 50 -3.45 4.85 -1.82
CA SER A 50 -3.97 5.63 -0.68
C SER A 50 -4.35 7.05 -1.05
N GLU A 51 -3.47 7.78 -1.74
CA GLU A 51 -3.66 9.17 -2.14
C GLU A 51 -4.85 9.29 -3.09
N MET A 52 -4.94 8.39 -4.08
CA MET A 52 -6.05 8.35 -5.04
C MET A 52 -7.38 8.05 -4.34
N LEU A 53 -7.44 7.06 -3.45
CA LEU A 53 -8.69 6.70 -2.77
C LEU A 53 -9.09 7.69 -1.68
N ALA A 54 -8.13 8.41 -1.08
CA ALA A 54 -8.41 9.43 -0.08
C ALA A 54 -9.25 10.60 -0.63
N THR A 55 -9.22 10.85 -1.94
CA THR A 55 -10.03 11.91 -2.57
C THR A 55 -11.51 11.56 -2.70
N LEU A 56 -11.90 10.29 -2.54
CA LEU A 56 -13.28 9.85 -2.73
C LEU A 56 -14.14 10.20 -1.52
N THR A 57 -15.29 10.87 -1.71
CA THR A 57 -16.19 11.28 -0.62
C THR A 57 -16.64 10.12 0.28
N GLY A 58 -16.76 8.92 -0.28
CA GLY A 58 -17.17 7.71 0.43
C GLY A 58 -16.06 7.07 1.29
N ALA A 59 -14.79 7.36 1.01
CA ALA A 59 -13.64 6.90 1.78
C ALA A 59 -13.50 7.74 3.04
N LYS A 60 -13.55 7.10 4.20
CA LYS A 60 -13.55 7.78 5.51
C LYS A 60 -12.32 7.49 6.34
N TYR A 61 -11.66 6.37 6.06
CA TYR A 61 -10.39 6.05 6.69
C TYR A 61 -9.44 5.48 5.64
N VAL A 62 -8.35 6.19 5.36
CA VAL A 62 -7.33 5.75 4.41
C VAL A 62 -5.98 5.92 5.05
N VAL A 63 -5.24 4.81 5.19
CA VAL A 63 -3.94 4.79 5.85
C VAL A 63 -2.99 3.86 5.09
N ARG A 64 -1.73 4.27 5.01
CA ARG A 64 -0.63 3.43 4.55
C ARG A 64 0.28 3.06 5.73
N THR A 65 0.49 1.76 5.90
CA THR A 65 1.41 1.20 6.89
C THR A 65 2.41 0.26 6.21
N SER A 66 3.27 -0.39 7.00
CA SER A 66 4.22 -1.38 6.50
C SER A 66 4.47 -2.46 7.55
N VAL A 67 5.01 -3.60 7.13
CA VAL A 67 5.37 -4.72 8.01
C VAL A 67 6.86 -5.04 7.96
N HIS A 68 7.71 -4.13 7.46
CA HIS A 68 9.15 -4.36 7.31
C HIS A 68 9.94 -4.42 8.63
N ASN A 69 9.35 -3.98 9.75
CA ASN A 69 9.97 -4.05 11.08
C ASN A 69 8.92 -4.16 12.20
N PRO A 70 9.30 -4.56 13.44
CA PRO A 70 8.35 -4.79 14.53
C PRO A 70 7.51 -3.56 14.90
N VAL A 71 8.08 -2.35 14.85
CA VAL A 71 7.36 -1.10 15.15
C VAL A 71 6.22 -0.89 14.17
N ASN A 72 6.48 -1.09 12.87
CA ASN A 72 5.47 -0.90 11.84
C ASN A 72 4.45 -2.05 11.80
N VAL A 73 4.82 -3.28 12.23
CA VAL A 73 3.86 -4.37 12.46
C VAL A 73 2.82 -3.96 13.50
N ASN A 74 3.24 -3.39 14.64
CA ASN A 74 2.31 -2.92 15.68
C ASN A 74 1.41 -1.78 15.16
N LYS A 75 1.96 -0.83 14.41
CA LYS A 75 1.17 0.24 13.76
C LYS A 75 0.14 -0.33 12.77
N THR A 76 0.52 -1.36 12.01
CA THR A 76 -0.38 -2.02 11.04
C THR A 76 -1.53 -2.73 11.76
N LYS A 77 -1.26 -3.41 12.88
CA LYS A 77 -2.30 -4.02 13.72
C LYS A 77 -3.34 -2.99 14.18
N GLU A 78 -2.88 -1.86 14.72
CA GLU A 78 -3.77 -0.78 15.16
C GLU A 78 -4.56 -0.16 13.99
N ALA A 79 -3.92 0.02 12.84
CA ALA A 79 -4.58 0.53 11.63
C ALA A 79 -5.70 -0.40 11.14
N ILE A 80 -5.48 -1.72 11.14
CA ILE A 80 -6.49 -2.72 10.77
C ILE A 80 -7.65 -2.69 11.77
N ARG A 81 -7.37 -2.62 13.08
CA ARG A 81 -8.40 -2.49 14.12
C ARG A 81 -9.28 -1.25 13.86
N LYS A 82 -8.67 -0.07 13.68
CA LYS A 82 -9.39 1.19 13.41
C LYS A 82 -10.22 1.11 12.13
N ALA A 83 -9.73 0.44 11.08
CA ALA A 83 -10.47 0.28 9.83
C ALA A 83 -11.76 -0.54 10.02
N PHE A 84 -11.69 -1.64 10.77
CA PHE A 84 -12.88 -2.43 11.14
C PHE A 84 -13.83 -1.67 12.05
N GLU A 85 -13.32 -0.87 12.99
CA GLU A 85 -14.16 0.02 13.82
C GLU A 85 -14.95 1.01 12.96
N CYS A 86 -14.31 1.59 11.93
CA CYS A 86 -15.01 2.45 10.98
C CYS A 86 -16.15 1.74 10.25
N GLN A 87 -15.94 0.48 9.86
CA GLN A 87 -16.96 -0.34 9.21
C GLN A 87 -18.12 -0.67 10.17
N LEU A 88 -17.81 -1.16 11.38
CA LEU A 88 -18.80 -1.56 12.38
C LEU A 88 -19.66 -0.37 12.84
N ASN A 89 -19.06 0.81 12.96
CA ASN A 89 -19.76 2.05 13.30
C ASN A 89 -20.49 2.70 12.11
N GLY A 90 -20.44 2.07 10.93
CA GLY A 90 -21.15 2.56 9.73
C GLY A 90 -20.63 3.88 9.17
N ILE A 91 -19.36 4.23 9.45
CA ILE A 91 -18.76 5.52 9.07
C ILE A 91 -18.62 5.61 7.53
N GLY A 92 -18.11 4.56 6.89
CA GLY A 92 -17.90 4.50 5.45
C GLY A 92 -16.76 3.57 5.05
N PHE A 93 -16.23 3.78 3.85
CA PHE A 93 -15.21 2.90 3.28
C PHE A 93 -13.88 3.12 3.99
N SER A 94 -13.18 2.02 4.30
CA SER A 94 -11.87 2.05 4.94
C SER A 94 -10.84 1.26 4.12
N LEU A 95 -9.65 1.83 3.99
CA LEU A 95 -8.50 1.23 3.31
C LEU A 95 -7.28 1.25 4.21
N VAL A 96 -6.67 0.07 4.38
CA VAL A 96 -5.33 -0.09 4.94
C VAL A 96 -4.41 -0.60 3.84
N GLU A 97 -3.60 0.27 3.26
CA GLU A 97 -2.51 -0.13 2.36
C GLU A 97 -1.30 -0.59 3.20
N VAL A 98 -0.88 -1.84 3.03
CA VAL A 98 0.26 -2.42 3.74
C VAL A 98 1.41 -2.63 2.76
N VAL A 99 2.43 -1.78 2.87
CA VAL A 99 3.68 -1.95 2.12
C VAL A 99 4.43 -3.16 2.66
N SER A 100 4.62 -4.18 1.82
CA SER A 100 5.12 -5.50 2.21
C SER A 100 6.28 -5.96 1.33
N SER A 101 7.16 -6.79 1.90
CA SER A 101 8.28 -7.42 1.19
C SER A 101 7.83 -8.66 0.41
N CYS A 102 8.43 -8.90 -0.77
CA CYS A 102 8.21 -10.14 -1.54
C CYS A 102 9.54 -10.75 -2.01
N PRO A 103 10.35 -11.31 -1.10
CA PRO A 103 11.73 -11.74 -1.39
C PRO A 103 11.81 -12.70 -2.57
N THR A 104 10.92 -13.69 -2.63
CA THR A 104 10.89 -14.71 -3.70
C THR A 104 10.79 -14.10 -5.10
N ASN A 105 9.79 -13.25 -5.33
CA ASN A 105 9.55 -12.68 -6.66
C ASN A 105 10.46 -11.50 -6.98
N TRP A 106 11.09 -10.88 -5.98
CA TRP A 106 12.11 -9.87 -6.19
C TRP A 106 13.51 -10.47 -6.39
N GLY A 107 13.70 -11.77 -6.18
CA GLY A 107 15.01 -12.43 -6.25
C GLY A 107 15.98 -11.93 -5.17
N MET A 108 15.46 -11.57 -4.00
CA MET A 108 16.23 -11.01 -2.88
C MET A 108 16.17 -11.94 -1.67
N THR A 109 17.18 -11.91 -0.81
CA THR A 109 17.07 -12.53 0.51
C THR A 109 16.01 -11.80 1.35
N PRO A 110 15.41 -12.45 2.38
CA PRO A 110 14.43 -11.79 3.24
C PRO A 110 14.95 -10.48 3.84
N MET A 111 16.19 -10.44 4.32
CA MET A 111 16.78 -9.24 4.93
C MET A 111 16.99 -8.11 3.92
N GLU A 112 17.40 -8.43 2.69
CA GLU A 112 17.52 -7.44 1.62
C GLU A 112 16.16 -6.90 1.19
N ALA A 113 15.14 -7.75 1.14
CA ALA A 113 13.79 -7.32 0.80
C ALA A 113 13.21 -6.35 1.84
N LEU A 114 13.47 -6.56 3.14
CA LEU A 114 13.08 -5.61 4.18
C LEU A 114 13.78 -4.26 4.01
N LYS A 115 15.10 -4.27 3.72
CA LYS A 115 15.86 -3.06 3.40
C LYS A 115 15.37 -2.39 2.11
N HIS A 116 14.92 -3.17 1.12
CA HIS A 116 14.36 -2.63 -0.12
C HIS A 116 13.04 -1.90 0.16
N VAL A 117 12.19 -2.46 1.03
CA VAL A 117 10.97 -1.78 1.48
C VAL A 117 11.32 -0.43 2.13
N GLU A 118 12.25 -0.42 3.06
CA GLU A 118 12.66 0.79 3.78
C GLU A 118 13.29 1.85 2.87
N ASN A 119 14.19 1.45 1.97
CA ASN A 119 15.01 2.39 1.19
C ASN A 119 14.44 2.77 -0.17
N LYS A 120 13.48 2.00 -0.72
CA LYS A 120 12.93 2.22 -2.07
C LYS A 120 11.41 2.34 -2.08
N MET A 121 10.71 1.42 -1.42
CA MET A 121 9.23 1.43 -1.43
C MET A 121 8.67 2.57 -0.59
N ILE A 122 9.08 2.69 0.68
CA ILE A 122 8.54 3.71 1.60
C ILE A 122 8.81 5.15 1.12
N PRO A 123 9.99 5.50 0.57
CA PRO A 123 10.20 6.82 0.01
C PRO A 123 9.23 7.18 -1.13
N TYR A 124 8.82 6.21 -1.94
CA TYR A 124 7.83 6.43 -3.00
C TYR A 124 6.38 6.35 -2.49
N TYR A 125 6.15 5.48 -1.51
CA TYR A 125 4.87 5.19 -0.85
C TYR A 125 4.93 5.59 0.64
N PRO A 126 4.93 6.90 0.96
CA PRO A 126 5.14 7.36 2.33
C PRO A 126 4.08 6.80 3.29
N LEU A 127 4.52 6.35 4.46
CA LEU A 127 3.61 5.86 5.49
C LEU A 127 2.84 7.03 6.11
N GLY A 128 1.58 6.83 6.47
CA GLY A 128 0.77 7.87 7.08
C GLY A 128 -0.73 7.66 6.95
N VAL A 129 -1.48 8.48 7.69
CA VAL A 129 -2.93 8.59 7.54
C VAL A 129 -3.20 9.65 6.49
N TYR A 130 -3.90 9.25 5.42
CA TYR A 130 -4.27 10.12 4.30
C TYR A 130 -5.68 10.67 4.45
N ARG A 131 -6.52 9.96 5.21
CA ARG A 131 -7.84 10.43 5.59
C ARG A 131 -8.28 9.78 6.88
N SER A 132 -8.92 10.56 7.74
CA SER A 132 -9.46 10.09 9.00
C SER A 132 -10.90 10.57 9.22
N PRO A 133 -11.75 9.79 9.92
CA PRO A 133 -13.11 10.23 10.25
C PRO A 133 -13.12 11.53 11.07
N GLU A 134 -12.11 11.74 11.90
CA GLU A 134 -12.00 12.90 12.78
C GLU A 134 -11.73 14.20 12.02
N GLU A 135 -11.00 14.14 10.89
CA GLU A 135 -10.77 15.29 10.01
C GLU A 135 -12.00 15.61 9.16
N ASP A 136 -12.74 14.58 8.72
CA ASP A 136 -13.97 14.73 7.96
C ASP A 136 -15.10 15.37 8.78
N ALA A 137 -15.17 15.11 10.09
CA ALA A 137 -16.18 15.69 10.97
C ALA A 137 -15.97 17.18 11.27
N LYS A 138 -14.80 17.74 10.94
CA LYS A 138 -14.44 19.16 11.16
C LYS A 138 -14.68 20.05 9.94
N LYS A 139 -15.03 19.47 8.79
CA LYS A 139 -15.34 20.17 7.53
C LYS A 139 -16.84 20.26 7.34
#